data_AF-A0A227J341-F1
#
_entry.id   AF-A0A227J341-F1
#
_cell.length_a   1.000
_cell.length_b   1.000
_cell.length_c   1.000
_cell.angle_alpha   90.00
_cell.angle_beta   90.00
_cell.angle_gamma   90.00
#
_symmetry.space_group_name_H-M   'P 1'
#
loop_
_entity.id
_entity.type
_entity.pdbx_description
1 polymer ?
#
loop_
_entity_poly.entity_id
_entity_poly.type
_entity_poly.pdbx_seq_one_letter_code
_entity_poly.pdbx_strand_id
1 'polypeptide(L)'
;VRDLARNLNKDIVLEMRGEETDLDKNLVEALADPLIHLVRNSVDHGIEMPEDRVKAGKSRTGKVILSASQEGDHIELAIVDDGGGMDPNKLRGIAVKRGMMDEDAAA
;
A
#
# COMPACT_ATOMS: atom_id res chain seq x y z
N VAL A 1 9.78 2.50 -9.74
CA VAL A 1 8.77 1.41 -9.56
C VAL A 1 8.96 0.24 -10.51
N ARG A 2 9.30 0.48 -11.79
CA ARG A 2 9.66 -0.59 -12.75
C ARG A 2 10.83 -1.48 -12.27
N ASP A 3 11.78 -0.90 -11.55
CA ASP A 3 12.92 -1.64 -10.96
C ASP A 3 12.54 -2.41 -9.69
N LEU A 4 11.57 -1.92 -8.90
CA LEU A 4 11.05 -2.65 -7.73
C LEU A 4 10.36 -3.95 -8.15
N ALA A 5 9.51 -3.90 -9.18
CA ALA A 5 8.83 -5.07 -9.73
C ALA A 5 9.81 -6.16 -10.17
N ARG A 6 10.89 -5.74 -10.85
CA ARG A 6 11.96 -6.65 -11.32
C ARG A 6 12.76 -7.25 -10.17
N ASN A 7 13.04 -6.47 -9.13
CA ASN A 7 13.80 -6.97 -7.97
C ASN A 7 12.98 -7.95 -7.11
N LEU A 8 11.65 -7.85 -7.14
CA LEU A 8 10.76 -8.64 -6.29
C LEU A 8 10.13 -9.84 -7.01
N ASN A 9 10.43 -10.06 -8.30
CA ASN A 9 9.81 -11.11 -9.14
C ASN A 9 8.26 -11.11 -9.08
N LYS A 10 7.65 -9.94 -8.82
CA LYS A 10 6.20 -9.77 -8.79
C LYS A 10 5.75 -8.95 -10.00
N ASP A 11 4.70 -9.42 -10.67
CA ASP A 11 4.05 -8.67 -11.74
C ASP A 11 3.16 -7.59 -11.09
N ILE A 12 3.55 -6.32 -11.18
CA ILE A 12 2.79 -5.20 -10.59
C ILE A 12 2.63 -4.04 -11.58
N VAL A 13 1.46 -3.41 -11.52
CA VAL A 13 1.13 -2.18 -12.24
C VAL A 13 0.91 -1.07 -11.22
N LEU A 14 1.63 0.04 -11.40
CA LEU A 14 1.39 1.28 -10.68
C LEU A 14 0.50 2.19 -11.53
N GLU A 15 -0.63 2.61 -10.98
CA GLU A 15 -1.49 3.62 -11.56
C GLU A 15 -1.39 4.90 -10.73
N MET A 16 -1.14 6.04 -11.37
CA MET A 16 -1.11 7.35 -10.72
C MET A 16 -2.39 8.11 -11.08
N ARG A 17 -3.02 8.75 -10.09
CA ARG A 17 -4.24 9.53 -10.25
C ARG A 17 -4.09 10.89 -9.57
N GLY A 18 -4.65 11.93 -10.18
CA GLY A 18 -4.54 13.30 -9.67
C GLY A 18 -3.14 13.87 -9.80
N GLU A 19 -2.45 13.54 -10.90
CA GLU A 19 -1.19 14.18 -11.28
C GLU A 19 -1.35 15.68 -11.54
N GLU A 20 -2.58 16.13 -11.80
CA GLU A 20 -2.97 17.54 -11.89
C GLU A 20 -3.07 18.28 -10.55
N THR A 21 -2.92 17.58 -9.41
CA THR A 21 -3.01 18.21 -8.08
C THR A 21 -1.76 19.06 -7.82
N ASP A 22 -1.94 20.37 -7.64
CA ASP A 22 -0.85 21.29 -7.32
C ASP A 22 -0.32 21.04 -5.90
N LEU A 23 0.91 20.54 -5.83
CA LEU A 23 1.65 20.28 -4.59
C LEU A 23 2.91 21.14 -4.54
N ASP A 24 3.23 21.71 -3.36
CA ASP A 24 4.48 22.45 -3.17
C ASP A 24 5.69 21.54 -3.43
N LYS A 25 6.66 22.04 -4.20
CA LYS A 25 7.86 21.27 -4.57
C LYS A 25 8.63 20.74 -3.35
N ASN A 26 8.77 21.54 -2.29
CA ASN A 26 9.48 21.12 -1.08
C ASN A 26 8.72 20.00 -0.36
N LEU A 27 7.39 20.06 -0.39
CA LEU A 27 6.53 19.02 0.17
C LEU A 27 6.68 17.72 -0.64
N VAL A 28 6.67 17.79 -1.97
CA VAL A 28 6.89 16.62 -2.83
C VAL A 28 8.25 15.98 -2.58
N GLU A 29 9.32 16.77 -2.46
CA GLU A 29 10.67 16.25 -2.19
C GLU A 29 10.74 15.58 -0.80
N ALA A 30 10.11 16.17 0.22
CA ALA A 30 10.05 15.57 1.56
C ALA A 30 9.18 14.30 1.62
N LEU A 31 8.12 14.22 0.79
CA LEU A 31 7.21 13.08 0.74
C LEU A 31 7.66 11.97 -0.22
N ALA A 32 8.59 12.24 -1.15
CA ALA A 32 9.04 11.28 -2.13
C ALA A 32 9.55 9.98 -1.49
N ASP A 33 10.43 10.09 -0.49
CA ASP A 33 10.98 8.94 0.23
C ASP A 33 9.90 8.15 1.00
N PRO A 34 9.04 8.79 1.83
CA PRO A 34 7.89 8.13 2.45
C PRO A 34 6.96 7.43 1.45
N LEU A 35 6.62 8.08 0.33
CA LEU A 35 5.73 7.52 -0.69
C LEU A 35 6.34 6.28 -1.34
N ILE A 36 7.65 6.31 -1.66
CA ILE A 36 8.37 5.14 -2.16
C ILE A 36 8.32 4.00 -1.13
N HIS A 37 8.49 4.32 0.15
CA HIS A 37 8.43 3.34 1.21
C HIS A 37 7.03 2.69 1.31
N LEU A 38 5.96 3.47 1.22
CA LEU A 38 4.58 2.97 1.25
C LEU A 38 4.25 2.10 0.02
N VAL A 39 4.67 2.51 -1.17
CA VAL A 39 4.55 1.70 -2.38
C VAL A 39 5.34 0.39 -2.22
N ARG A 40 6.55 0.46 -1.66
CA ARG A 40 7.35 -0.75 -1.37
C ARG A 40 6.62 -1.67 -0.39
N ASN A 41 6.05 -1.16 0.69
CA ASN A 41 5.27 -1.98 1.64
C ASN A 41 4.07 -2.66 0.97
N SER A 42 3.39 -1.93 0.08
CA SER A 42 2.27 -2.46 -0.71
C SER A 42 2.74 -3.61 -1.60
N VAL A 43 3.92 -3.50 -2.22
CA VAL A 43 4.46 -4.55 -3.10
C VAL A 43 5.05 -5.72 -2.31
N ASP A 44 5.81 -5.45 -1.25
CA ASP A 44 6.50 -6.46 -0.44
C ASP A 44 5.52 -7.31 0.36
N HIS A 45 4.58 -6.65 1.04
CA HIS A 45 3.67 -7.27 2.01
C HIS A 45 2.22 -7.33 1.53
N GLY A 46 1.74 -6.37 0.73
CA GLY A 46 0.36 -6.37 0.22
C GLY A 46 0.17 -7.36 -0.92
N ILE A 47 0.91 -7.16 -2.02
CA ILE A 47 0.76 -7.97 -3.24
C ILE A 47 1.35 -9.37 -3.04
N GLU A 48 0.48 -10.36 -3.19
CA GLU A 48 0.80 -11.79 -3.14
C GLU A 48 1.61 -12.24 -4.37
N MET A 49 2.22 -13.42 -4.33
CA MET A 49 2.91 -13.95 -5.52
C MET A 49 1.93 -14.21 -6.67
N PRO A 50 2.37 -14.07 -7.94
CA PRO A 50 1.52 -14.28 -9.11
C PRO A 50 0.74 -15.60 -9.10
N GLU A 51 1.35 -16.67 -8.60
CA GLU A 51 0.72 -17.99 -8.51
C GLU A 51 -0.39 -18.04 -7.46
N ASP A 52 -0.18 -17.43 -6.29
CA ASP A 52 -1.15 -17.43 -5.20
C ASP A 52 -2.35 -16.52 -5.52
N ARG A 53 -2.11 -15.41 -6.25
CA ARG A 53 -3.18 -14.56 -6.78
C ARG A 53 -4.10 -15.32 -7.73
N VAL A 54 -3.53 -16.09 -8.66
CA VAL A 54 -4.32 -16.90 -9.59
C VAL A 54 -5.10 -17.99 -8.86
N LYS A 55 -4.51 -18.63 -7.84
CA LYS A 55 -5.23 -19.60 -6.98
C LYS A 55 -6.39 -18.95 -6.22
N ALA A 56 -6.24 -17.70 -5.80
CA ALA A 56 -7.28 -16.91 -5.15
C ALA A 56 -8.31 -16.31 -6.14
N GLY A 57 -8.18 -16.58 -7.45
CA GLY A 57 -9.08 -16.05 -8.49
C GLY A 57 -8.85 -14.58 -8.87
N LYS A 58 -7.73 -13.98 -8.44
CA LYS A 58 -7.33 -12.60 -8.78
C LYS A 58 -6.47 -12.58 -10.05
N SER A 59 -6.29 -11.38 -10.61
CA SER A 59 -5.35 -11.15 -11.71
C SER A 59 -3.93 -11.51 -11.29
N ARG A 60 -3.17 -12.15 -12.19
CA ARG A 60 -1.75 -12.47 -11.98
C ARG A 60 -0.94 -11.22 -11.65
N THR A 61 -1.28 -10.10 -12.28
CA THR A 61 -0.64 -8.81 -12.04
C THR A 61 -1.34 -8.10 -10.89
N GLY A 62 -0.58 -7.75 -9.85
CA GLY A 62 -1.04 -6.89 -8.76
C GLY A 62 -1.17 -5.43 -9.20
N LYS A 63 -2.07 -4.70 -8.56
CA LYS A 63 -2.34 -3.30 -8.86
C LYS A 63 -2.11 -2.46 -7.62
N VAL A 64 -1.33 -1.40 -7.77
CA VAL A 64 -1.13 -0.37 -6.76
C VAL A 64 -1.52 0.97 -7.36
N ILE A 65 -2.40 1.70 -6.69
CA ILE A 65 -2.91 3.01 -7.11
C ILE A 65 -2.38 4.04 -6.13
N LEU A 66 -1.66 5.03 -6.64
CA LEU A 66 -1.30 6.24 -5.90
C LEU A 66 -2.23 7.36 -6.39
N SER A 67 -3.07 7.88 -5.50
CA SER A 67 -3.92 9.02 -5.80
C SER A 67 -3.60 10.21 -4.91
N ALA A 68 -3.52 11.39 -5.52
CA ALA A 68 -3.56 12.66 -4.81
C ALA A 68 -4.87 13.35 -5.17
N SER A 69 -5.58 13.88 -4.19
CA SER A 69 -6.77 14.71 -4.43
C SER A 69 -6.80 15.85 -3.43
N GLN A 70 -7.33 17.01 -3.84
CA GLN A 70 -7.52 18.13 -2.95
C GLN A 70 -8.91 18.07 -2.33
N GLU A 71 -8.98 17.86 -1.01
CA GLU A 71 -10.21 17.85 -0.23
C GLU A 71 -10.23 19.10 0.65
N GLY A 72 -10.83 20.17 0.13
CA GLY A 72 -10.89 21.47 0.83
C GLY A 72 -9.51 22.12 0.96
N ASP A 73 -9.05 22.28 2.20
CA ASP A 73 -7.73 22.84 2.57
C ASP A 73 -6.65 21.77 2.77
N HIS A 74 -7.00 20.49 2.62
CA HIS A 74 -6.07 19.38 2.77
C HIS A 74 -5.88 18.64 1.45
N ILE A 75 -4.72 17.99 1.34
CA ILE A 75 -4.43 17.08 0.23
C ILE A 75 -4.56 15.67 0.76
N GLU A 76 -5.52 14.93 0.21
CA GLU A 76 -5.68 13.51 0.46
C GLU A 76 -4.71 12.74 -0.44
N LEU A 77 -3.76 12.05 0.19
CA LEU A 77 -2.87 11.10 -0.47
C LEU A 77 -3.32 9.69 -0.08
N ALA A 78 -3.71 8.89 -1.07
CA ALA A 78 -4.10 7.51 -0.85
C ALA A 78 -3.22 6.56 -1.67
N ILE A 79 -2.80 5.47 -1.04
CA ILE A 79 -2.13 4.36 -1.68
C ILE A 79 -3.02 3.14 -1.47
N VAL A 80 -3.51 2.58 -2.56
CA VAL A 80 -4.45 1.47 -2.56
C VAL A 80 -3.83 0.30 -3.32
N ASP A 81 -3.66 -0.83 -2.66
CA ASP A 81 -3.26 -2.08 -3.29
C ASP A 81 -4.42 -3.08 -3.34
N ASP A 82 -4.38 -4.00 -4.31
CA ASP A 82 -5.34 -5.10 -4.44
C ASP A 82 -4.79 -6.44 -3.90
N GLY A 83 -3.93 -6.34 -2.88
CA GLY A 83 -3.20 -7.43 -2.29
C GLY A 83 -4.03 -8.39 -1.44
N GLY A 84 -3.34 -9.19 -0.63
CA GLY A 84 -3.96 -10.12 0.32
C GLY A 84 -4.64 -9.42 1.50
N GLY A 85 -4.43 -8.12 1.65
CA GLY A 85 -4.89 -7.34 2.80
C GLY A 85 -4.14 -7.69 4.09
N MET A 86 -4.48 -7.01 5.18
CA MET A 86 -3.94 -7.36 6.49
C MET A 86 -4.78 -8.45 7.15
N ASP A 87 -4.12 -9.51 7.62
CA ASP A 87 -4.75 -10.58 8.39
C ASP A 87 -5.20 -10.03 9.76
N PRO A 88 -6.52 -9.93 10.03
CA PRO A 88 -7.05 -9.35 11.26
C PRO A 88 -6.56 -10.08 12.51
N ASN A 89 -6.34 -11.39 12.41
CA ASN A 89 -5.90 -12.22 13.54
C ASN A 89 -4.44 -11.94 13.88
N LYS A 90 -3.59 -11.73 12.87
CA LYS A 90 -2.19 -11.32 13.09
C LYS A 90 -2.10 -9.89 13.63
N LEU A 91 -2.94 -8.98 13.12
CA LEU A 91 -3.01 -7.61 13.63
C LEU A 91 -3.42 -7.58 15.10
N ARG A 92 -4.46 -8.33 15.49
CA ARG A 92 -4.90 -8.47 16.89
C ARG A 92 -3.76 -8.98 17.77
N GLY A 93 -3.06 -10.05 17.36
CA GLY A 93 -1.93 -10.59 18.11
C GLY A 93 -0.78 -9.58 18.30
N ILE A 94 -0.49 -8.77 17.28
CA ILE A 94 0.55 -7.71 17.37
C ILE A 94 0.07 -6.56 18.27
N ALA A 95 -1.20 -6.16 18.17
CA ALA A 95 -1.78 -5.09 18.97
C ALA A 95 -1.80 -5.43 20.47
N VAL A 96 -2.20 -6.66 20.80
CA VAL A 96 -2.14 -7.21 22.18
C VAL A 96 -0.69 -7.25 22.67
N LYS A 97 0.24 -7.78 21.85
CA LYS A 97 1.66 -7.89 22.23
C LYS A 97 2.36 -6.54 22.40
N ARG A 98 1.86 -5.49 21.75
CA ARG A 98 2.34 -4.10 21.89
C ARG A 98 1.59 -3.31 22.96
N GLY A 99 0.66 -3.93 23.69
CA GLY A 99 -0.12 -3.28 24.76
C GLY A 99 -1.10 -2.22 24.26
N MET A 100 -1.47 -2.25 22.96
CA MET A 100 -2.42 -1.31 22.37
C MET A 100 -3.88 -1.77 22.47
N MET A 101 -4.13 -3.04 22.82
CA MET A 101 -5.46 -3.61 23.09
C MET A 101 -5.38 -4.63 24.21
N ASP A 102 -6.34 -4.62 25.14
CA ASP A 102 -6.52 -5.66 26.15
C ASP A 102 -7.11 -6.94 25.52
N GLU A 103 -6.73 -8.11 26.04
CA GLU A 103 -7.14 -9.44 25.52
C GLU A 103 -8.68 -9.60 25.45
N ASP A 104 -9.43 -8.94 26.32
CA ASP A 104 -10.90 -8.98 26.36
C ASP A 104 -11.58 -8.20 25.20
N ALA A 105 -10.90 -7.22 24.60
CA ALA A 105 -11.42 -6.48 23.44
C ALA A 105 -11.08 -7.16 22.10
N ALA A 106 -10.30 -8.24 22.14
CA ALA A 106 -9.83 -8.98 20.98
C ALA A 106 -10.69 -10.21 20.62
N ALA A 107 -11.81 -10.45 21.31
CA ALA A 107 -12.83 -11.43 20.93
C ALA A 107 -13.71 -10.97 19.73
#